data_AF-A0A5C9EC99-F1
#
_entry.id   AF-A0A5C9EC99-F1
#
_cell.length_a   1.000
_cell.length_b   1.000
_cell.length_c   1.000
_cell.angle_alpha   90.00
_cell.angle_beta   90.00
_cell.angle_gamma   90.00
#
_symmetry.space_group_name_H-M   'P 1'
#
loop_
_entity.id
_entity.type
_entity.pdbx_description
1 polymer ?
#
loop_
_entity_poly.entity_id
_entity_poly.type
_entity_poly.pdbx_seq_one_letter_code
_entity_poly.pdbx_strand_id
1 'polypeptide(L)' 'MKKFYCIMPHWECDKCKESFDMDDIPEECPKCGAKDGTFSLVD' A
#
# COMPACT_ATOMS: atom_id res chain seq x y z
N MET A 1 26.13 -10.76 -7.49
CA MET A 1 25.51 -10.34 -6.22
C MET A 1 24.10 -9.85 -6.55
N LYS A 2 23.09 -10.69 -6.31
CA LYS A 2 21.69 -10.34 -6.63
C LYS A 2 21.31 -9.19 -5.70
N LYS A 3 21.10 -8.01 -6.25
CA LYS A 3 20.52 -6.88 -5.51
C LYS A 3 19.16 -7.35 -5.04
N PHE A 4 19.04 -7.71 -3.76
CA PHE A 4 17.76 -7.81 -3.11
C PHE A 4 17.23 -6.38 -3.08
N TYR A 5 16.49 -5.99 -4.11
CA TYR A 5 15.59 -4.85 -3.98
C TYR A 5 14.68 -5.24 -2.83
N CYS A 6 14.73 -4.50 -1.72
CA CYS A 6 13.66 -4.52 -0.73
C CYS A 6 12.44 -3.98 -1.47
N ILE A 7 11.65 -4.87 -2.11
CA ILE A 7 10.39 -4.51 -2.75
C ILE A 7 9.47 -4.18 -1.57
N MET A 8 9.45 -2.89 -1.19
CA MET A 8 8.42 -2.37 -0.31
C MET A 8 7.12 -2.45 -1.11
N PRO A 9 6.12 -3.21 -0.65
CA PRO A 9 4.85 -3.28 -1.34
C PRO A 9 4.24 -1.88 -1.44
N HIS A 10 3.81 -1.51 -2.63
CA HIS A 10 3.06 -0.28 -2.84
C HIS A 10 1.58 -0.59 -2.70
N TRP A 11 0.86 0.19 -1.91
CA TRP A 11 -0.57 0.02 -1.68
C TRP A 11 -1.31 1.23 -2.23
N GLU A 12 -2.30 0.99 -3.10
CA GLU A 12 -3.24 2.00 -3.54
C GLU A 12 -4.56 1.85 -2.79
N CYS A 13 -5.06 2.95 -2.22
CA CYS A 13 -6.39 3.00 -1.65
C CYS A 13 -7.43 3.12 -2.77
N ASP A 14 -8.32 2.14 -2.91
CA ASP A 14 -9.42 2.16 -3.88
C ASP A 14 -10.45 3.26 -3.61
N LYS A 15 -10.50 3.78 -2.39
CA LYS A 15 -11.42 4.86 -1.99
C LYS A 15 -10.97 6.24 -2.45
N CYS A 16 -9.72 6.61 -2.19
CA CYS A 16 -9.20 7.94 -2.53
C CYS A 16 -8.17 7.94 -3.66
N LYS A 17 -7.83 6.75 -4.19
CA LYS A 17 -6.85 6.54 -5.26
C LYS A 17 -5.46 7.09 -4.96
N GLU A 18 -5.14 7.22 -3.67
CA GLU A 18 -3.81 7.56 -3.18
C GLU A 18 -2.99 6.30 -3.00
N SER A 19 -1.71 6.40 -3.35
CA SER A 19 -0.78 5.29 -3.30
C SER A 19 0.37 5.59 -2.32
N PHE A 20 0.83 4.56 -1.61
CA PHE A 20 1.82 4.70 -0.53
C PHE A 20 2.59 3.40 -0.29
N ASP A 21 3.83 3.53 0.15
CA ASP A 21 4.73 2.41 0.40
C ASP A 21 4.60 1.93 1.85
N MET A 22 4.19 0.69 2.07
CA MET A 22 4.13 0.07 3.39
C MET A 22 4.51 -1.41 3.32
N ASP A 23 5.30 -1.86 4.29
CA ASP A 23 5.74 -3.26 4.40
C ASP A 23 4.57 -4.24 4.60
N ASP A 24 3.50 -3.81 5.29
CA ASP A 24 2.32 -4.60 5.59
C ASP A 24 1.05 -3.98 5.00
N ILE A 25 -0.01 -4.80 4.86
CA ILE A 25 -1.32 -4.31 4.41
C ILE A 25 -1.88 -3.32 5.44
N PRO A 26 -2.23 -2.09 5.02
CA PRO A 26 -2.77 -1.08 5.92
C PRO A 26 -4.17 -1.46 6.42
N GLU A 27 -4.41 -1.30 7.73
CA GLU A 27 -5.76 -1.40 8.30
C GLU A 27 -6.61 -0.15 8.02
N GLU A 28 -5.96 1.00 7.87
CA GLU A 28 -6.61 2.26 7.57
C GLU A 28 -5.79 3.08 6.58
N CYS A 29 -6.47 3.75 5.64
CA CYS A 29 -5.81 4.60 4.67
C CYS A 29 -5.27 5.85 5.38
N PRO A 30 -3.95 6.11 5.36
CA PRO A 30 -3.36 7.28 6.03
C PRO A 30 -3.80 8.62 5.43
N LYS A 31 -4.43 8.60 4.24
CA LYS A 31 -4.90 9.81 3.56
C LYS A 31 -6.37 10.12 3.81
N CYS A 32 -7.24 9.11 3.80
CA CYS A 32 -8.69 9.32 3.87
C CYS A 32 -9.39 8.63 5.05
N GLY A 33 -8.70 7.79 5.83
CA GLY A 33 -9.30 7.07 6.95
C GLY A 33 -10.20 5.88 6.55
N ALA A 34 -10.13 5.42 5.30
CA ALA A 34 -10.85 4.22 4.86
C ALA A 34 -10.29 2.97 5.54
N LYS A 35 -11.15 2.15 6.15
CA LYS A 35 -10.77 0.93 6.88
C LYS A 35 -10.66 -0.29 5.97
N ASP A 36 -9.95 -1.30 6.45
CA ASP A 36 -9.62 -2.61 5.85
C ASP A 36 -10.51 -3.06 4.68
N GLY A 37 -9.86 -3.46 3.59
CA GLY A 37 -10.51 -4.14 2.45
C GLY A 37 -10.71 -3.30 1.19
N THR A 38 -10.11 -2.11 1.13
CA THR A 38 -10.12 -1.26 -0.07
C THR A 38 -8.71 -0.90 -0.54
N PHE A 39 -7.75 -1.81 -0.37
CA PHE A 39 -6.37 -1.60 -0.79
C PHE A 39 -5.97 -2.62 -1.84
N SER A 40 -5.44 -2.11 -2.94
CA SER A 40 -4.90 -2.92 -4.03
C SER A 40 -3.37 -2.83 -3.98
N LEU A 41 -2.70 -3.98 -4.04
CA LEU A 41 -1.25 -4.02 -4.24
C LEU A 41 -0.92 -3.48 -5.63
N VAL A 42 -0.01 -2.52 -5.66
CA VAL A 42 0.61 -1.98 -6.85
C VAL A 42 2.05 -2.49 -6.85
N ASP A 43 2.46 -3.13 -7.95
CA ASP A 43 3.79 -3.69 -8.15
C ASP A 43 4.86 -2.59 -8.31
#